data_AF-A0A960XT68-F1
#
_entry.id   AF-A0A960XT68-F1
#
_cell.length_a   1.000
_cell.length_b   1.000
_cell.length_c   1.000
_cell.angle_alpha   90.00
_cell.angle_beta   90.00
_cell.angle_gamma   90.00
#
_symmetry.space_group_name_H-M   'P 1'
#
loop_
_entity.id
_entity.type
_entity.pdbx_description
1 polymer ?
#
loop_
_entity_poly.entity_id
_entity_poly.type
_entity_poly.pdbx_seq_one_letter_code
_entity_poly.pdbx_strand_id
1 'polypeptide(L)'
;MTRFSILALACTTSLHAFTPVLSRIDPPGGQAGTEVSVTFHGDRLDETTGALFYETGLDLTNLDTKDPKKAVAKLKIAADAAPGEHSLRLAGPGGVTELRSFWVGAFPTVDEVEPNPPDKAQRIELNRTVHGVAGNEDDDCFVVTLKKGQRLSAEVEAMRLGRTMFDASLSVLDARGFEVATCD
;
A
#
# COMPACT_ATOMS: atom_id res chain seq x y z
N MET A 1 43.41 18.42 55.67
CA MET A 1 42.89 19.27 54.59
C MET A 1 42.70 18.42 53.35
N THR A 2 41.44 18.32 52.98
CA THR A 2 40.78 17.52 51.95
C THR A 2 41.19 17.92 50.53
N ARG A 3 41.23 16.95 49.60
CA ARG A 3 40.63 17.06 48.24
C ARG A 3 40.86 15.75 47.46
N PHE A 4 39.81 14.94 47.35
CA PHE A 4 39.72 13.86 46.36
C PHE A 4 39.07 14.45 45.10
N SER A 5 39.80 14.46 43.98
CA SER A 5 39.24 14.85 42.67
C SER A 5 38.56 13.65 42.04
N ILE A 6 37.24 13.72 41.87
CA ILE A 6 36.47 12.74 41.08
C ILE A 6 36.49 13.24 39.63
N LEU A 7 37.21 12.52 38.77
CA LEU A 7 37.20 12.74 37.33
C LEU A 7 36.02 11.94 36.74
N ALA A 8 34.90 12.62 36.49
CA ALA A 8 33.74 12.02 35.83
C ALA A 8 34.03 11.89 34.32
N LEU A 9 34.29 10.66 33.86
CA LEU A 9 34.42 10.35 32.45
C LEU A 9 33.02 10.29 31.84
N ALA A 10 32.58 11.37 31.19
CA ALA A 10 31.34 11.37 30.42
C ALA A 10 31.53 10.53 29.15
N CYS A 11 31.11 9.26 29.22
CA CYS A 11 31.05 8.40 28.05
C CYS A 11 29.89 8.87 27.19
N THR A 12 30.15 9.73 26.21
CA THR A 12 29.16 10.10 25.19
C THR A 12 28.93 8.88 24.31
N THR A 13 27.92 8.08 24.63
CA THR A 13 27.41 7.10 23.68
C THR A 13 26.80 7.88 22.52
N SER A 14 27.38 7.76 21.33
CA SER A 14 26.78 8.28 20.11
C SER A 14 25.50 7.49 19.87
N LEU A 15 24.36 8.03 20.31
CA LEU A 15 23.04 7.54 19.93
C LEU A 15 22.92 7.81 18.43
N HIS A 16 23.27 6.82 17.60
CA HIS A 16 22.99 6.87 16.18
C HIS A 16 21.49 6.67 16.04
N ALA A 17 20.73 7.76 16.14
CA ALA A 17 19.35 7.79 15.69
C ALA A 17 19.38 7.66 14.17
N PHE A 18 19.40 6.42 13.68
CA PHE A 18 19.28 6.15 12.26
C PHE A 18 17.79 6.00 11.96
N THR A 19 17.25 6.96 11.22
CA THR A 19 15.82 7.02 10.92
C THR A 19 15.40 5.77 10.14
N PRO A 20 14.35 5.04 10.57
CA PRO A 20 13.78 3.95 9.79
C PRO A 20 13.19 4.51 8.49
N VAL A 21 13.32 3.77 7.40
CA VAL A 21 12.82 4.18 6.09
C VAL A 21 11.69 3.25 5.68
N LEU A 22 10.56 3.81 5.27
CA LEU A 22 9.47 3.06 4.69
C LEU A 22 9.37 3.39 3.20
N SER A 23 9.64 2.42 2.33
CA SER A 23 9.58 2.62 0.88
C SER A 23 8.16 2.39 0.33
N ARG A 24 7.47 1.32 0.76
CA ARG A 24 6.11 1.00 0.27
C ARG A 24 5.37 0.05 1.22
N ILE A 25 4.06 -0.03 1.03
CA ILE A 25 3.15 -0.99 1.66
C ILE A 25 2.62 -1.92 0.56
N ASP A 26 2.60 -3.22 0.83
CA ASP A 26 2.17 -4.24 -0.13
C ASP A 26 1.22 -5.26 0.54
N PRO A 27 -0.02 -5.44 0.05
CA PRO A 27 -0.67 -4.63 -0.98
C PRO A 27 -0.87 -3.17 -0.51
N PRO A 28 -1.06 -2.22 -1.44
CA PRO A 28 -1.22 -0.80 -1.11
C PRO A 28 -2.64 -0.45 -0.64
N GLY A 29 -3.53 -1.42 -0.49
CA GLY A 29 -4.93 -1.18 -0.13
C GLY A 29 -5.72 -2.44 0.19
N GLY A 30 -6.98 -2.26 0.56
CA GLY A 30 -7.87 -3.34 0.96
C GLY A 30 -9.32 -2.92 1.11
N GLN A 31 -10.21 -3.91 1.25
CA GLN A 31 -11.65 -3.68 1.37
C GLN A 31 -12.04 -3.25 2.79
N ALA A 32 -12.93 -2.26 2.91
CA ALA A 32 -13.56 -1.91 4.19
C ALA A 32 -14.20 -3.14 4.88
N GLY A 33 -14.06 -3.22 6.20
CA GLY A 33 -14.60 -4.32 7.01
C GLY A 33 -13.80 -5.63 6.95
N THR A 34 -12.61 -5.64 6.35
CA THR A 34 -11.75 -6.81 6.24
C THR A 34 -10.45 -6.67 7.02
N GLU A 35 -9.69 -7.76 7.11
CA GLU A 35 -8.33 -7.77 7.65
C GLU A 35 -7.38 -8.20 6.54
N VAL A 36 -6.34 -7.41 6.30
CA VAL A 36 -5.37 -7.62 5.21
C VAL A 36 -3.99 -7.87 5.80
N SER A 37 -3.32 -8.92 5.32
CA SER A 37 -1.90 -9.13 5.62
C SER A 37 -1.08 -8.18 4.77
N VAL A 38 -0.33 -7.27 5.42
CA VAL A 38 0.47 -6.25 4.75
C VAL A 38 1.95 -6.47 5.02
N THR A 39 2.77 -6.25 4.01
CA THR A 39 4.22 -6.18 4.10
C THR A 39 4.66 -4.74 3.90
N PHE A 40 5.28 -4.17 4.92
CA PHE A 40 6.00 -2.91 4.85
C PHE A 40 7.42 -3.18 4.36
N HIS A 41 7.82 -2.52 3.29
CA HIS A 41 9.17 -2.63 2.74
C HIS A 41 9.98 -1.38 3.05
N GLY A 42 11.27 -1.53 3.35
CA GLY A 42 12.12 -0.38 3.63
C GLY A 42 13.50 -0.78 4.16
N ASP A 43 14.03 0.04 5.07
CA ASP A 43 15.30 -0.20 5.77
C ASP A 43 15.18 0.15 7.26
N ARG A 44 15.86 -0.64 8.10
CA ARG A 44 15.91 -0.50 9.57
C ARG A 44 14.52 -0.54 10.22
N LEU A 45 13.69 -1.47 9.78
CA LEU A 45 12.34 -1.66 10.30
C LEU A 45 12.29 -2.53 11.57
N ASP A 46 13.44 -3.06 12.01
CA ASP A 46 13.55 -4.13 13.00
C ASP A 46 13.13 -3.76 14.43
N GLU A 47 13.10 -2.46 14.74
CA GLU A 47 12.67 -1.94 16.04
C GLU A 47 11.34 -1.17 15.96
N THR A 48 10.60 -1.25 14.85
CA THR A 48 9.29 -0.62 14.76
C THR A 48 8.29 -1.32 15.70
N THR A 49 7.57 -0.55 16.51
CA THR A 49 6.66 -1.08 17.53
C THR A 49 5.19 -0.87 17.19
N GLY A 50 4.90 -0.06 16.17
CA GLY A 50 3.52 0.20 15.75
C GLY A 50 3.45 1.19 14.59
N ALA A 51 2.23 1.64 14.30
CA ALA A 51 1.96 2.66 13.30
C ALA A 51 1.26 3.87 13.90
N LEU A 52 1.57 5.05 13.35
CA LEU A 52 0.80 6.27 13.52
C LEU A 52 -0.16 6.39 12.34
N PHE A 53 -1.45 6.41 12.63
CA PHE A 53 -2.51 6.63 11.63
C PHE A 53 -2.98 8.08 11.68
N TYR A 54 -3.23 8.68 10.52
CA TYR A 54 -3.68 10.07 10.41
C TYR A 54 -5.21 10.17 10.23
N GLU A 55 -5.83 9.08 9.81
CA GLU A 55 -7.26 8.88 9.69
C GLU A 55 -7.73 7.75 10.62
N THR A 56 -9.02 7.73 10.93
CA THR A 56 -9.64 6.67 11.74
C THR A 56 -10.10 5.50 10.87
N GLY A 57 -10.16 4.29 11.45
CA GLY A 57 -10.71 3.12 10.78
C GLY A 57 -9.67 2.07 10.39
N LEU A 58 -8.40 2.33 10.68
CA LEU A 58 -7.32 1.36 10.54
C LEU A 58 -6.69 1.05 11.89
N ASP A 59 -6.43 -0.24 12.12
CA ASP A 59 -5.66 -0.72 13.27
C ASP A 59 -4.58 -1.70 12.79
N LEU A 60 -3.38 -1.57 13.36
CA LEU A 60 -2.27 -2.49 13.10
C LEU A 60 -2.18 -3.55 14.19
N THR A 61 -2.11 -4.82 13.80
CA THR A 61 -1.91 -5.94 14.72
C THR A 61 -0.84 -6.90 14.19
N ASN A 62 -0.29 -7.74 15.08
CA ASN A 62 0.69 -8.78 14.74
C ASN A 62 1.91 -8.27 13.95
N LEU A 63 2.44 -7.10 14.32
CA LEU A 63 3.64 -6.54 13.70
C LEU A 63 4.87 -7.42 14.01
N ASP A 64 5.43 -8.05 12.99
CA ASP A 64 6.68 -8.82 13.01
C ASP A 64 7.78 -8.02 12.29
N THR A 65 8.84 -7.70 13.01
CA THR A 65 9.94 -6.84 12.56
C THR A 65 11.29 -7.57 12.63
N LYS A 66 11.32 -8.89 12.50
CA LYS A 66 12.62 -9.62 12.54
C LYS A 66 13.56 -9.28 11.38
N ASP A 67 13.02 -8.79 10.26
CA ASP A 67 13.79 -8.41 9.08
C ASP A 67 13.97 -6.88 9.06
N PRO A 68 15.20 -6.36 9.08
CA PRO A 68 15.43 -4.92 9.01
C PRO A 68 14.91 -4.29 7.70
N LYS A 69 14.66 -5.08 6.64
CA LYS A 69 14.14 -4.59 5.36
C LYS A 69 12.64 -4.77 5.19
N LYS A 70 11.99 -5.51 6.09
CA LYS A 70 10.58 -5.86 5.98
C LYS A 70 9.92 -5.97 7.34
N ALA A 71 8.77 -5.34 7.50
CA ALA A 71 7.87 -5.62 8.61
C ALA A 71 6.57 -6.21 8.07
N VAL A 72 6.11 -7.31 8.66
CA VAL A 72 4.85 -7.96 8.27
C VAL A 72 3.83 -7.73 9.36
N ALA A 73 2.62 -7.35 9.00
CA ALA A 73 1.56 -7.13 9.97
C ALA A 73 0.20 -7.47 9.39
N LYS A 74 -0.82 -7.38 10.24
CA LYS A 74 -2.21 -7.39 9.82
C LYS A 74 -2.81 -6.01 10.02
N LEU A 75 -3.38 -5.47 8.95
CA LEU A 75 -4.14 -4.24 8.99
C LEU A 75 -5.62 -4.57 9.05
N LYS A 76 -6.26 -4.24 10.16
CA LYS A 76 -7.71 -4.35 10.31
C LYS A 76 -8.34 -3.08 9.80
N ILE A 77 -9.28 -3.21 8.87
CA ILE A 77 -10.00 -2.11 8.25
C ILE A 77 -11.43 -2.13 8.79
N ALA A 78 -11.85 -1.06 9.46
CA ALA A 78 -13.19 -0.95 10.00
C ALA A 78 -14.24 -0.99 8.87
N ALA A 79 -15.45 -1.49 9.18
CA ALA A 79 -16.53 -1.59 8.19
C ALA A 79 -17.05 -0.21 7.75
N ASP A 80 -16.88 0.80 8.58
CA ASP A 80 -17.23 2.19 8.38
C ASP A 80 -16.01 3.09 8.06
N ALA A 81 -14.84 2.48 7.79
CA ALA A 81 -13.68 3.23 7.34
C ALA A 81 -14.02 3.99 6.05
N ALA A 82 -13.66 5.28 6.00
CA ALA A 82 -13.92 6.11 4.84
C ALA A 82 -13.20 5.55 3.60
N PRO A 83 -13.86 5.43 2.43
CA PRO A 83 -13.18 5.05 1.20
C PRO A 83 -12.13 6.10 0.81
N GLY A 84 -11.03 5.64 0.22
CA GLY A 84 -9.93 6.49 -0.26
C GLY A 84 -8.64 6.32 0.54
N GLU A 85 -7.82 7.36 0.53
CA GLU A 85 -6.49 7.37 1.12
C GLU A 85 -6.52 7.38 2.66
N HIS A 86 -5.75 6.49 3.28
CA HIS A 86 -5.40 6.51 4.70
C HIS A 86 -3.88 6.53 4.83
N SER A 87 -3.35 7.57 5.45
CA SER A 87 -1.93 7.77 5.63
C SER A 87 -1.44 7.16 6.94
N LEU A 88 -0.25 6.55 6.89
CA LEU A 88 0.41 6.01 8.06
C LEU A 88 1.93 6.20 8.05
N ARG A 89 2.53 6.07 9.23
CA ARG A 89 3.97 5.92 9.43
C ARG A 89 4.22 4.76 10.38
N LEU A 90 5.32 4.03 10.21
CA LEU A 90 5.80 3.14 11.27
C LEU A 90 6.60 3.96 12.29
N ALA A 91 6.53 3.55 13.56
CA ALA A 91 7.20 4.23 14.66
C ALA A 91 7.85 3.22 15.61
N GLY A 92 8.97 3.61 16.21
CA GLY A 92 9.69 2.83 17.22
C GLY A 92 10.77 3.68 17.92
N PRO A 93 11.62 3.09 18.77
CA PRO A 93 12.70 3.80 19.46
C PRO A 93 13.66 4.53 18.51
N GLY A 94 13.87 4.00 17.30
CA GLY A 94 14.69 4.61 16.25
C GLY A 94 14.07 5.82 15.53
N GLY A 95 12.80 6.15 15.81
CA GLY A 95 12.10 7.29 15.22
C GLY A 95 10.84 6.90 14.44
N VAL A 96 10.46 7.74 13.47
CA VAL A 96 9.28 7.55 12.60
C VAL A 96 9.70 7.50 11.14
N THR A 97 9.01 6.69 10.35
CA THR A 97 9.26 6.59 8.90
C THR A 97 8.67 7.77 8.13
N GLU A 98 8.91 7.79 6.83
CA GLU A 98 8.16 8.56 5.86
C GLU A 98 6.68 8.18 5.88
N LEU A 99 5.83 9.15 5.51
CA LEU A 99 4.40 8.94 5.31
C LEU A 99 4.19 8.03 4.10
N ARG A 100 3.33 7.02 4.25
CA ARG A 100 2.85 6.19 3.15
C ARG A 100 1.35 6.02 3.24
N SER A 101 0.75 5.79 2.08
CA SER A 101 -0.68 5.69 1.89
C SER A 101 -1.10 4.23 1.80
N PHE A 102 -2.23 3.93 2.42
CA PHE A 102 -2.98 2.69 2.30
C PHE A 102 -4.40 3.04 1.83
N TRP A 103 -4.87 2.41 0.75
CA TRP A 103 -6.13 2.77 0.12
C TRP A 103 -7.27 1.84 0.54
N VAL A 104 -8.33 2.42 1.12
CA VAL A 104 -9.53 1.69 1.52
C VAL A 104 -10.54 1.72 0.38
N GLY A 105 -10.87 0.54 -0.15
CA GLY A 105 -11.85 0.33 -1.22
C GLY A 105 -13.16 -0.29 -0.73
N ALA A 106 -14.21 -0.16 -1.54
CA ALA A 106 -15.51 -0.79 -1.26
C ALA A 106 -15.59 -2.25 -1.71
N PHE A 107 -14.64 -2.71 -2.54
CA PHE A 107 -14.73 -3.98 -3.24
C PHE A 107 -13.64 -4.97 -2.80
N PRO A 108 -13.92 -6.29 -2.87
CA PRO A 108 -12.88 -7.30 -2.69
C PRO A 108 -11.76 -7.12 -3.71
N THR A 109 -10.52 -7.29 -3.25
CA THR A 109 -9.33 -7.27 -4.11
C THR A 109 -9.13 -8.64 -4.76
N VAL A 110 -8.79 -8.63 -6.04
CA VAL A 110 -8.25 -9.78 -6.76
C VAL A 110 -6.88 -9.39 -7.31
N ASP A 111 -5.92 -10.30 -7.28
CA ASP A 111 -4.62 -10.06 -7.91
C ASP A 111 -4.73 -10.26 -9.42
N GLU A 112 -3.96 -9.49 -10.16
CA GLU A 112 -3.74 -9.73 -11.58
C GLU A 112 -3.06 -11.11 -11.80
N VAL A 113 -3.26 -11.67 -12.98
CA VAL A 113 -2.62 -12.90 -13.41
C VAL A 113 -2.04 -12.70 -14.79
N GLU A 114 -0.73 -12.48 -14.83
CA GLU A 114 0.01 -12.35 -16.08
C GLU A 114 0.34 -13.70 -16.76
N PRO A 115 0.48 -13.72 -18.10
CA PRO A 115 0.23 -12.61 -19.02
C PRO A 115 -1.24 -12.50 -19.41
N ASN A 116 -1.73 -11.28 -19.52
CA ASN A 116 -3.13 -10.90 -19.78
C ASN A 116 -3.27 -9.88 -20.94
N PRO A 117 -2.67 -10.13 -22.13
CA PRO A 117 -2.89 -9.30 -23.31
C PRO A 117 -4.35 -9.32 -23.79
N PRO A 118 -4.76 -8.47 -24.75
CA PRO A 118 -6.16 -8.38 -25.18
C PRO A 118 -6.84 -9.70 -25.57
N ASP A 119 -6.10 -10.64 -26.20
CA ASP A 119 -6.62 -11.97 -26.60
C ASP A 119 -6.71 -12.97 -25.43
N LYS A 120 -6.09 -12.66 -24.29
CA LYS A 120 -6.07 -13.47 -23.06
C LYS A 120 -6.46 -12.65 -21.82
N ALA A 121 -7.28 -11.62 -22.02
CA ALA A 121 -7.69 -10.72 -20.94
C ALA A 121 -8.23 -11.49 -19.73
N GLN A 122 -7.77 -11.11 -18.53
CA GLN A 122 -8.17 -11.77 -17.29
C GLN A 122 -9.65 -11.48 -17.02
N ARG A 123 -10.45 -12.54 -16.91
CA ARG A 123 -11.86 -12.40 -16.56
C ARG A 123 -12.01 -12.08 -15.08
N ILE A 124 -12.68 -10.98 -14.77
CA ILE A 124 -13.01 -10.57 -13.41
C ILE A 124 -14.53 -10.40 -13.26
N GLU A 125 -15.02 -10.57 -12.03
CA GLU A 125 -16.39 -10.21 -11.69
C GLU A 125 -16.53 -8.68 -11.56
N LEU A 126 -17.76 -8.17 -11.73
CA LEU A 126 -18.05 -6.76 -11.41
C LEU A 126 -17.85 -6.49 -9.91
N ASN A 127 -17.63 -5.21 -9.56
CA ASN A 127 -17.41 -4.77 -8.19
C ASN A 127 -16.20 -5.49 -7.57
N ARG A 128 -15.06 -5.36 -8.24
CA ARG A 128 -13.75 -5.84 -7.80
C ARG A 128 -12.73 -4.71 -7.92
N THR A 129 -11.78 -4.72 -7.00
CA THR A 129 -10.54 -3.98 -7.13
C THR A 129 -9.49 -4.95 -7.67
N VAL A 130 -8.75 -4.57 -8.69
CA VAL A 130 -7.61 -5.35 -9.17
C VAL A 130 -6.35 -4.78 -8.54
N HIS A 131 -5.54 -5.63 -7.92
CA HIS A 131 -4.18 -5.29 -7.50
C HIS A 131 -3.20 -5.83 -8.53
N GLY A 132 -2.37 -4.95 -9.05
CA GLY A 132 -1.48 -5.26 -10.17
C GLY A 132 -0.26 -4.37 -10.26
N VAL A 133 0.66 -4.72 -11.14
CA VAL A 133 1.95 -4.08 -11.38
C VAL A 133 2.18 -3.96 -12.89
N ALA A 134 1.86 -2.79 -13.43
CA ALA A 134 2.19 -2.50 -14.83
C ALA A 134 3.70 -2.29 -15.02
N GLY A 135 4.28 -3.04 -15.96
CA GLY A 135 5.67 -2.90 -16.41
C GLY A 135 5.89 -1.77 -17.43
N ASN A 136 7.08 -1.76 -18.05
CA ASN A 136 7.34 -0.88 -19.19
C ASN A 136 6.63 -1.44 -20.43
N GLU A 137 5.86 -0.60 -21.12
CA GLU A 137 5.13 -0.98 -22.35
C GLU A 137 4.20 -2.19 -22.16
N ASP A 138 3.50 -2.22 -21.01
CA ASP A 138 2.61 -3.32 -20.65
C ASP A 138 1.13 -2.94 -20.79
N ASP A 139 0.34 -3.87 -21.32
CA ASP A 139 -1.10 -3.73 -21.55
C ASP A 139 -1.85 -4.79 -20.71
N ASP A 140 -2.23 -4.41 -19.50
CA ASP A 140 -2.99 -5.26 -18.60
C ASP A 140 -4.49 -5.29 -18.95
N CYS A 141 -4.92 -6.32 -19.67
CA CYS A 141 -6.30 -6.41 -20.13
C CYS A 141 -7.18 -7.24 -19.19
N PHE A 142 -8.35 -6.70 -18.87
CA PHE A 142 -9.38 -7.37 -18.07
C PHE A 142 -10.71 -7.42 -18.83
N VAL A 143 -11.51 -8.46 -18.57
CA VAL A 143 -12.84 -8.60 -19.16
C VAL A 143 -13.91 -8.81 -18.10
N VAL A 144 -14.97 -8.02 -18.19
CA VAL A 144 -16.18 -8.10 -17.36
C VAL A 144 -17.41 -8.35 -18.23
N THR A 145 -18.45 -8.94 -17.65
CA THR A 145 -19.74 -9.14 -18.34
C THR A 145 -20.78 -8.16 -17.80
N LEU A 146 -21.40 -7.39 -18.70
CA LEU A 146 -22.48 -6.45 -18.37
C LEU A 146 -23.82 -6.91 -18.92
N LYS A 147 -24.89 -6.60 -18.18
CA LYS A 147 -26.27 -6.72 -18.68
C LYS A 147 -26.68 -5.44 -19.44
N LYS A 148 -27.64 -5.57 -20.36
CA LYS A 148 -28.19 -4.41 -21.08
C LYS A 148 -28.70 -3.35 -20.09
N GLY A 149 -28.24 -2.11 -20.27
CA GLY A 149 -28.60 -0.97 -19.41
C GLY A 149 -27.79 -0.86 -18.11
N GLN A 150 -26.88 -1.79 -17.83
CA GLN A 150 -25.96 -1.70 -16.70
C GLN A 150 -24.85 -0.69 -17.01
N ARG A 151 -24.44 0.09 -16.00
CA ARG A 151 -23.34 1.06 -16.10
C ARG A 151 -22.08 0.47 -15.50
N LEU A 152 -20.94 0.68 -16.17
CA LEU A 152 -19.61 0.42 -15.64
C LEU A 152 -18.97 1.77 -15.25
N SER A 153 -18.32 1.79 -14.10
CA SER A 153 -17.32 2.80 -13.75
C SER A 153 -16.04 2.05 -13.48
N ALA A 154 -14.94 2.54 -14.03
CA ALA A 154 -13.61 1.98 -13.82
C ALA A 154 -12.65 3.15 -13.54
N GLU A 155 -11.72 2.93 -12.63
CA GLU A 155 -10.81 3.93 -12.11
C GLU A 155 -9.47 3.25 -11.82
N VAL A 156 -8.38 3.99 -12.05
CA VAL A 156 -7.02 3.54 -11.77
C VAL A 156 -6.37 4.52 -10.80
N GLU A 157 -5.79 3.98 -9.72
CA GLU A 157 -5.09 4.79 -8.71
C GLU A 157 -3.70 5.24 -9.16
N ALA A 158 -2.92 4.34 -9.79
CA ALA A 158 -1.60 4.60 -10.37
C ALA A 158 -0.71 5.52 -9.50
N MET A 159 -0.42 6.75 -9.96
CA MET A 159 0.41 7.74 -9.27
C MET A 159 -0.08 8.10 -7.87
N ARG A 160 -1.39 7.98 -7.60
CA ARG A 160 -1.97 8.25 -6.27
C ARG A 160 -1.52 7.25 -5.21
N LEU A 161 -0.97 6.10 -5.61
CA LEU A 161 -0.32 5.16 -4.70
C LEU A 161 1.07 5.63 -4.24
N GLY A 162 1.62 6.70 -4.82
CA GLY A 162 2.87 7.33 -4.37
C GLY A 162 4.14 6.47 -4.55
N ARG A 163 4.11 5.46 -5.44
CA ARG A 163 5.23 4.52 -5.66
C ARG A 163 6.14 4.91 -6.81
N THR A 164 5.56 5.29 -7.94
CA THR A 164 6.27 5.67 -9.17
C THR A 164 5.44 6.69 -9.93
N MET A 165 6.10 7.52 -10.74
CA MET A 165 5.40 8.39 -11.70
C MET A 165 4.96 7.52 -12.89
N PHE A 166 3.72 7.06 -12.85
CA PHE A 166 3.13 6.20 -13.87
C PHE A 166 1.87 6.86 -14.44
N ASP A 167 2.01 7.43 -15.63
CA ASP A 167 0.92 8.05 -16.37
C ASP A 167 0.06 6.93 -16.98
N ALA A 168 -1.05 6.60 -16.32
CA ALA A 168 -1.87 5.46 -16.66
C ALA A 168 -3.04 5.90 -17.55
N SER A 169 -3.26 5.20 -18.66
CA SER A 169 -4.48 5.34 -19.45
C SER A 169 -5.40 4.14 -19.24
N LEU A 170 -6.70 4.39 -19.35
CA LEU A 170 -7.72 3.35 -19.24
C LEU A 170 -8.69 3.46 -20.40
N SER A 171 -8.67 2.46 -21.28
CA SER A 171 -9.64 2.31 -22.37
C SER A 171 -10.63 1.19 -22.09
N VAL A 172 -11.91 1.45 -22.35
CA VAL A 172 -12.97 0.44 -22.33
C VAL A 172 -13.33 0.08 -23.76
N LEU A 173 -13.20 -1.20 -24.10
CA LEU A 173 -13.53 -1.73 -25.42
C LEU A 173 -14.87 -2.49 -25.39
N ASP A 174 -15.62 -2.45 -26.50
CA ASP A 174 -16.78 -3.33 -26.71
C ASP A 174 -16.36 -4.77 -27.06
N ALA A 175 -17.33 -5.67 -27.15
CA ALA A 175 -17.06 -7.08 -27.46
C ALA A 175 -16.48 -7.34 -28.87
N ARG A 176 -16.42 -6.31 -29.73
CA ARG A 176 -15.79 -6.36 -31.06
C ARG A 176 -14.40 -5.71 -31.05
N GLY A 177 -13.94 -5.20 -29.91
CA GLY A 177 -12.65 -4.52 -29.76
C GLY A 177 -12.67 -3.03 -30.09
N PHE A 178 -13.84 -2.41 -30.25
CA PHE A 178 -13.91 -0.96 -30.49
C PHE A 178 -13.96 -0.19 -29.18
N GLU A 179 -13.14 0.86 -29.06
CA GLU A 179 -13.16 1.75 -27.89
C GLU A 179 -14.51 2.46 -27.76
N VAL A 180 -15.07 2.44 -26.55
CA VAL A 180 -16.33 3.11 -26.20
C VAL A 180 -16.17 4.19 -25.14
N ALA A 181 -15.06 4.18 -24.41
CA ALA A 181 -14.66 5.23 -23.47
C ALA A 181 -13.15 5.14 -23.22
N THR A 182 -12.54 6.28 -22.93
CA THR A 182 -11.14 6.37 -22.49
C THR A 182 -10.97 7.47 -21.44
N CYS A 183 -9.97 7.32 -20.59
CA CYS A 183 -9.53 8.31 -19.62
C CYS A 183 -8.00 8.23 -19.50
N ASP A 184 -7.36 9.40 -19.50
CA ASP A 184 -5.95 9.62 -19.19
C ASP A 184 -5.85 10.42 -17.89
#